data_AF-A0A7W6IHP1-F1
#
_entry.id   AF-A0A7W6IHP1-F1
#
_cell.length_a   1.000
_cell.length_b   1.000
_cell.length_c   1.000
_cell.angle_alpha   90.00
_cell.angle_beta   90.00
_cell.angle_gamma   90.00
#
_symmetry.space_group_name_H-M   'P 1'
#
loop_
_entity.id
_entity.type
_entity.pdbx_description
1 polymer ?
#
loop_
_entity_poly.entity_id
_entity_poly.type
_entity_poly.pdbx_seq_one_letter_code
_entity_poly.pdbx_strand_id
1 'polypeptide(L)'
;MHLVPIIRRLFLALLLAAGGGGVALAQYAPGQQQGYRDLRAYPPGYYPGKLVQPAPQQQGFSLRRFFGIPDDPPPPARAPVTRPRNPAAAAPAVAKQEKPKINPSTQVVVFGDSLASFVRQGLDAHFAENQDVEVVPKLRGEANVVRSDPSDWPNFIKSSLEGGQKISVAVIMLGTNDRQSVRDGDANVEPLSDRWKELYRQRVDAIVNVFKERRIPLVWVGLPPMKNSKISEDLVAMNEIYKESVERGGGAYVDIWPGFVDEDNRYTATGPDVDGEPAKLRTDEGIFFTRAGARKVAFFADTEIKRVLGLGGSGAASASPSSITPADGSAAPAIEAAIPAPPDSAAPVILPQKPLIGPVLPLTRQDVTPGGTLVSAPPKLTGDHLYTVQRALRVGVAPNSRPGRADDFRWSEP
;
A
#
# COMPACT_ATOMS: atom_id res chain seq x y z
N MET A 1 8.57 -6.39 72.14
CA MET A 1 8.37 -7.82 72.44
C MET A 1 7.50 -8.38 71.32
N HIS A 2 8.14 -8.90 70.26
CA HIS A 2 8.20 -10.34 69.93
C HIS A 2 6.79 -10.90 69.59
N LEU A 3 6.52 -11.62 68.50
CA LEU A 3 7.31 -12.21 67.41
C LEU A 3 6.25 -12.76 66.41
N VAL A 4 6.48 -12.65 65.10
CA VAL A 4 5.89 -13.60 64.13
C VAL A 4 6.70 -14.91 64.25
N PRO A 5 6.10 -16.12 64.19
CA PRO A 5 6.40 -16.98 63.03
C PRO A 5 5.28 -17.98 62.63
N ILE A 6 5.03 -18.18 61.33
CA ILE A 6 5.53 -19.28 60.47
C ILE A 6 4.93 -20.66 60.81
N ILE A 7 4.34 -21.31 59.80
CA ILE A 7 4.54 -22.73 59.36
C ILE A 7 3.31 -23.12 58.53
N ARG A 8 3.33 -23.93 57.47
CA ARG A 8 4.26 -24.28 56.37
C ARG A 8 3.41 -25.24 55.50
N ARG A 9 3.59 -25.17 54.18
CA ARG A 9 2.93 -26.02 53.17
C ARG A 9 3.10 -27.52 53.45
N LEU A 10 2.10 -28.34 53.12
CA LEU A 10 2.31 -29.74 52.74
C LEU A 10 1.18 -30.28 51.83
N PHE A 11 1.66 -31.02 50.83
CA PHE A 11 0.97 -31.76 49.77
C PHE A 11 0.09 -32.91 50.29
N LEU A 12 -0.93 -33.31 49.53
CA LEU A 12 -0.97 -34.53 48.70
C LEU A 12 -2.40 -35.10 48.56
N ALA A 13 -2.61 -35.70 47.41
CA ALA A 13 -3.81 -36.29 46.84
C ALA A 13 -4.40 -37.51 47.57
N LEU A 14 -5.67 -37.78 47.20
CA LEU A 14 -6.21 -39.06 46.70
C LEU A 14 -7.20 -39.82 47.61
N LEU A 15 -8.46 -39.93 47.13
CA LEU A 15 -9.52 -40.96 47.27
C LEU A 15 -9.88 -41.50 48.70
N LEU A 16 -11.14 -41.78 49.07
CA LEU A 16 -12.14 -42.64 48.41
C LEU A 16 -13.49 -42.61 49.20
N ALA A 17 -14.62 -42.78 48.47
CA ALA A 17 -15.93 -43.39 48.86
C ALA A 17 -16.82 -42.71 49.94
N ALA A 18 -18.17 -42.70 49.91
CA ALA A 18 -19.17 -43.55 49.24
C ALA A 18 -20.51 -42.78 49.05
N GLY A 19 -21.21 -42.98 47.93
CA GLY A 19 -22.55 -43.61 47.86
C GLY A 19 -23.51 -42.64 47.15
N GLY A 20 -24.15 -42.93 46.01
CA GLY A 20 -25.13 -43.97 45.66
C GLY A 20 -26.43 -43.23 45.27
N GLY A 21 -27.22 -43.50 44.23
CA GLY A 21 -27.24 -44.46 43.12
C GLY A 21 -28.24 -43.97 42.05
N GLY A 22 -28.40 -44.71 40.93
CA GLY A 22 -29.49 -44.45 39.97
C GLY A 22 -29.19 -44.76 38.48
N VAL A 23 -29.10 -46.07 38.16
CA VAL A 23 -29.41 -46.82 36.90
C VAL A 23 -30.36 -46.10 35.91
N ALA A 24 -30.38 -46.28 34.58
CA ALA A 24 -29.54 -46.88 33.53
C ALA A 24 -30.27 -46.73 32.17
N LEU A 25 -29.54 -46.84 31.05
CA LEU A 25 -29.81 -47.74 29.89
C LEU A 25 -29.28 -47.14 28.55
N ALA A 26 -28.26 -47.77 27.96
CA ALA A 26 -28.10 -47.94 26.50
C ALA A 26 -27.00 -49.00 26.20
N GLN A 27 -27.33 -49.90 25.28
CA GLN A 27 -26.65 -51.15 24.89
C GLN A 27 -25.39 -50.88 24.00
N TYR A 28 -24.22 -51.50 24.20
CA TYR A 28 -23.69 -52.79 23.67
C TYR A 28 -23.80 -52.95 22.14
N ALA A 29 -22.80 -53.30 21.30
CA ALA A 29 -21.33 -53.43 21.28
C ALA A 29 -20.91 -53.69 19.79
N PRO A 30 -19.81 -54.37 19.38
CA PRO A 30 -18.60 -53.73 18.81
C PRO A 30 -18.19 -54.26 17.40
N GLY A 31 -17.02 -53.79 16.93
CA GLY A 31 -16.46 -54.00 15.59
C GLY A 31 -15.70 -55.31 15.32
N GLN A 32 -15.05 -55.36 14.16
CA GLN A 32 -14.24 -56.47 13.65
C GLN A 32 -12.97 -55.94 12.98
N GLN A 33 -11.82 -56.43 13.45
CA GLN A 33 -10.55 -56.49 12.73
C GLN A 33 -10.51 -57.79 11.92
N GLN A 34 -9.85 -57.82 10.75
CA GLN A 34 -8.98 -58.93 10.35
C GLN A 34 -8.16 -58.58 9.10
N GLY A 35 -6.87 -58.91 9.17
CA GLY A 35 -5.91 -58.74 8.08
C GLY A 35 -5.64 -60.01 7.29
N TYR A 36 -4.95 -59.79 6.17
CA TYR A 36 -4.13 -60.71 5.36
C TYR A 36 -4.79 -61.94 4.70
N ARG A 37 -4.94 -61.84 3.37
CA ARG A 37 -4.67 -62.95 2.43
C ARG A 37 -4.14 -62.37 1.11
N ASP A 38 -2.89 -62.69 0.83
CA ASP A 38 -2.22 -62.45 -0.44
C ASP A 38 -2.52 -63.62 -1.38
N LEU A 39 -3.04 -63.35 -2.59
CA LEU A 39 -3.13 -64.34 -3.69
C LEU A 39 -3.09 -63.59 -5.03
N ARG A 40 -1.88 -63.45 -5.59
CA ARG A 40 -1.67 -63.17 -7.02
C ARG A 40 -2.19 -64.36 -7.84
N ALA A 41 -3.20 -64.14 -8.65
CA ALA A 41 -3.47 -64.93 -9.85
C ALA A 41 -4.23 -64.07 -10.87
N TYR A 42 -3.55 -63.63 -11.93
CA TYR A 42 -4.19 -63.06 -13.12
C TYR A 42 -4.48 -64.18 -14.12
N PRO A 43 -5.69 -64.31 -14.69
CA PRO A 43 -5.94 -65.17 -15.84
C PRO A 43 -5.43 -64.50 -17.14
N PRO A 44 -4.97 -65.29 -18.14
CA PRO A 44 -4.36 -64.78 -19.36
C PRO A 44 -5.42 -64.32 -20.38
N GLY A 45 -5.21 -63.17 -21.02
CA GLY A 45 -5.94 -62.84 -22.26
C GLY A 45 -6.45 -61.42 -22.48
N TYR A 46 -5.99 -60.39 -21.76
CA TYR A 46 -6.44 -59.01 -22.02
C TYR A 46 -5.28 -58.05 -22.29
N TYR A 47 -5.12 -57.67 -23.55
CA TYR A 47 -4.39 -56.45 -23.98
C TYR A 47 -5.43 -55.48 -24.60
N PRO A 48 -5.75 -54.35 -23.96
CA PRO A 48 -6.67 -53.37 -24.53
C PRO A 48 -5.92 -52.34 -25.38
N GLY A 49 -6.27 -52.28 -26.67
CA GLY A 49 -5.91 -51.19 -27.55
C GLY A 49 -6.44 -51.40 -28.97
N LYS A 50 -7.66 -50.92 -29.28
CA LYS A 50 -8.07 -50.23 -30.52
C LYS A 50 -9.54 -49.82 -30.45
N LEU A 51 -9.80 -48.60 -30.90
CA LEU A 51 -11.06 -47.85 -30.85
C LEU A 51 -12.11 -48.32 -31.87
N VAL A 52 -13.39 -48.26 -31.49
CA VAL A 52 -14.52 -48.01 -32.42
C VAL A 52 -15.56 -47.14 -31.69
N GLN A 53 -16.01 -46.06 -32.34
CA GLN A 53 -16.98 -45.09 -31.82
C GLN A 53 -18.27 -45.20 -32.65
N PRO A 54 -19.47 -45.40 -32.07
CA PRO A 54 -20.72 -45.35 -32.83
C PRO A 54 -21.40 -43.97 -32.79
N ALA A 55 -22.11 -43.64 -33.89
CA ALA A 55 -22.73 -42.36 -34.22
C ALA A 55 -24.05 -42.05 -33.46
N PRO A 56 -24.50 -40.78 -33.38
CA PRO A 56 -25.72 -40.41 -32.65
C PRO A 56 -27.02 -40.62 -33.47
N GLN A 57 -28.04 -41.23 -32.86
CA GLN A 57 -29.39 -41.37 -33.42
C GLN A 57 -30.30 -40.19 -33.03
N GLN A 58 -31.10 -39.75 -34.01
CA GLN A 58 -32.02 -38.62 -33.97
C GLN A 58 -33.26 -38.86 -33.10
N GLN A 59 -33.77 -37.77 -32.51
CA GLN A 59 -35.00 -37.71 -31.71
C GLN A 59 -36.26 -37.74 -32.60
N GLY A 60 -37.12 -38.73 -32.39
CA GLY A 60 -38.46 -38.82 -32.97
C GLY A 60 -39.55 -38.46 -31.96
N PHE A 61 -40.58 -37.77 -32.43
CA PHE A 61 -41.76 -37.33 -31.68
C PHE A 61 -42.58 -38.51 -31.13
N SER A 62 -43.04 -38.44 -29.87
CA SER A 62 -43.94 -39.43 -29.27
C SER A 62 -45.36 -38.87 -29.04
N LEU A 63 -46.37 -39.62 -29.48
CA LEU A 63 -47.80 -39.32 -29.37
C LEU A 63 -48.33 -39.33 -27.91
N ARG A 64 -47.51 -39.75 -26.93
CA ARG A 64 -47.89 -39.80 -25.51
C ARG A 64 -47.96 -38.43 -24.83
N ARG A 65 -47.30 -37.42 -25.38
CA ARG A 65 -47.32 -36.04 -24.82
C ARG A 65 -48.64 -35.29 -25.09
N PHE A 66 -49.53 -35.83 -25.91
CA PHE A 66 -50.78 -35.18 -26.34
C PHE A 66 -52.00 -35.42 -25.41
N PHE A 67 -51.96 -36.43 -24.52
CA PHE A 67 -53.10 -36.78 -23.64
C PHE A 67 -52.86 -36.56 -22.13
N GLY A 68 -51.87 -35.73 -21.76
CA GLY A 68 -51.81 -35.13 -20.42
C GLY A 68 -51.68 -36.07 -19.21
N ILE A 69 -51.14 -37.29 -19.39
CA ILE A 69 -50.84 -38.21 -18.29
C ILE A 69 -49.43 -37.89 -17.78
N PRO A 70 -49.21 -37.61 -16.47
CA PRO A 70 -47.87 -37.44 -15.92
C PRO A 70 -47.07 -38.76 -15.98
N ASP A 71 -45.87 -38.72 -16.54
CA ASP A 71 -44.91 -39.82 -16.47
C ASP A 71 -44.41 -40.01 -15.02
N ASP A 72 -44.21 -41.27 -14.60
CA ASP A 72 -43.60 -41.62 -13.31
C ASP A 72 -42.24 -40.91 -13.09
N PRO A 73 -41.88 -40.58 -11.84
CA PRO A 73 -40.63 -39.89 -11.55
C PRO A 73 -39.42 -40.72 -12.01
N PRO A 74 -38.41 -40.09 -12.65
CA PRO A 74 -37.24 -40.81 -13.11
C PRO A 74 -36.47 -41.41 -11.92
N PRO A 75 -35.87 -42.60 -12.08
CA PRO A 75 -35.04 -43.18 -11.04
C PRO A 75 -33.88 -42.23 -10.69
N PRO A 76 -33.44 -42.19 -9.42
CA PRO A 76 -32.42 -41.25 -8.98
C PRO A 76 -31.14 -41.42 -9.81
N ALA A 77 -30.67 -40.32 -10.39
CA ALA A 77 -29.45 -40.28 -11.18
C ALA A 77 -28.28 -40.76 -10.32
N ARG A 78 -27.60 -41.82 -10.77
CA ARG A 78 -26.32 -42.24 -10.20
C ARG A 78 -25.34 -41.06 -10.30
N ALA A 79 -24.72 -40.71 -9.17
CA ALA A 79 -23.65 -39.72 -9.14
C ALA A 79 -22.57 -40.08 -10.18
N PRO A 80 -22.05 -39.10 -10.94
CA PRO A 80 -21.00 -39.39 -11.91
C PRO A 80 -19.77 -39.89 -11.16
N VAL A 81 -19.38 -41.14 -11.44
CA VAL A 81 -18.08 -41.68 -11.03
C VAL A 81 -17.03 -40.83 -11.74
N THR A 82 -16.29 -40.03 -10.97
CA THR A 82 -15.10 -39.33 -11.43
C THR A 82 -14.10 -40.36 -11.92
N ARG A 83 -13.93 -40.45 -13.24
CA ARG A 83 -12.77 -41.17 -13.80
C ARG A 83 -11.52 -40.48 -13.27
N PRO A 84 -10.52 -41.20 -12.73
CA PRO A 84 -9.23 -40.60 -12.43
C PRO A 84 -8.69 -40.01 -13.73
N ARG A 85 -8.59 -38.68 -13.76
CA ARG A 85 -7.95 -37.97 -14.86
C ARG A 85 -6.48 -38.35 -14.77
N ASN A 86 -5.99 -39.11 -15.75
CA ASN A 86 -4.54 -39.28 -15.93
C ASN A 86 -3.92 -37.88 -15.85
N PRO A 87 -2.91 -37.65 -14.99
CA PRO A 87 -2.25 -36.35 -14.95
C PRO A 87 -1.78 -36.04 -16.36
N ALA A 88 -2.25 -34.91 -16.91
CA ALA A 88 -1.65 -34.37 -18.11
C ALA A 88 -0.15 -34.28 -17.85
N ALA A 89 0.65 -34.85 -18.76
CA ALA A 89 2.09 -34.74 -18.70
C ALA A 89 2.42 -33.27 -18.43
N ALA A 90 3.11 -33.03 -17.32
CA ALA A 90 3.54 -31.69 -16.94
C ALA A 90 4.24 -31.08 -18.15
N ALA A 91 3.75 -29.93 -18.61
CA ALA A 91 4.53 -29.10 -19.52
C ALA A 91 5.93 -28.95 -18.90
N PRO A 92 7.02 -29.10 -19.67
CA PRO A 92 8.35 -28.98 -19.12
C PRO A 92 8.41 -27.67 -18.36
N ALA A 93 8.68 -27.76 -17.05
CA ALA A 93 8.85 -26.61 -16.20
C ALA A 93 9.89 -25.73 -16.91
N VAL A 94 9.46 -24.55 -17.37
CA VAL A 94 10.39 -23.53 -17.81
C VAL A 94 11.29 -23.33 -16.61
N ALA A 95 12.53 -23.80 -16.72
CA ALA A 95 13.53 -23.65 -15.69
C ALA A 95 13.55 -22.17 -15.37
N LYS A 96 13.06 -21.82 -14.18
CA LYS A 96 13.16 -20.47 -13.63
C LYS A 96 14.65 -20.21 -13.63
N GLN A 97 15.12 -19.47 -14.63
CA GLN A 97 16.53 -19.13 -14.77
C GLN A 97 16.98 -18.66 -13.39
N GLU A 98 17.90 -19.41 -12.77
CA GLU A 98 18.55 -18.97 -11.57
C GLU A 98 19.23 -17.67 -11.96
N LYS A 99 18.61 -16.54 -11.57
CA LYS A 99 19.22 -15.23 -11.71
C LYS A 99 20.64 -15.35 -11.14
N PRO A 100 21.68 -14.89 -11.86
CA PRO A 100 23.04 -14.95 -11.36
C PRO A 100 23.07 -14.39 -9.93
N LYS A 101 23.78 -15.09 -9.02
CA LYS A 101 24.01 -14.62 -7.65
C LYS A 101 24.88 -13.37 -7.67
N ILE A 102 24.29 -12.26 -8.04
CA ILE A 102 24.81 -10.93 -7.76
C ILE A 102 24.53 -10.72 -6.28
N ASN A 103 25.58 -10.44 -5.50
CA ASN A 103 25.39 -10.03 -4.11
C ASN A 103 24.84 -8.61 -4.15
N PRO A 104 23.56 -8.39 -3.78
CA PRO A 104 22.94 -7.08 -3.90
C PRO A 104 23.68 -6.08 -3.01
N SER A 105 24.07 -4.94 -3.59
CA SER A 105 24.79 -3.89 -2.86
C SER A 105 23.87 -3.19 -1.86
N THR A 106 22.58 -3.11 -2.19
CA THR A 106 21.53 -2.43 -1.43
C THR A 106 20.48 -3.43 -0.95
N GLN A 107 20.26 -3.47 0.37
CA GLN A 107 19.22 -4.30 0.96
C GLN A 107 18.15 -3.45 1.64
N VAL A 108 16.92 -3.53 1.13
CA VAL A 108 15.74 -2.81 1.60
C VAL A 108 14.92 -3.77 2.47
N VAL A 109 14.95 -3.62 3.78
CA VAL A 109 14.23 -4.55 4.67
C VAL A 109 12.86 -3.98 5.02
N VAL A 110 11.80 -4.72 4.68
CA VAL A 110 10.41 -4.32 4.92
C VAL A 110 9.89 -4.99 6.19
N PHE A 111 9.63 -4.20 7.22
CA PHE A 111 8.97 -4.65 8.44
C PHE A 111 7.50 -4.25 8.43
N GLY A 112 6.65 -5.11 8.98
CA GLY A 112 5.28 -4.69 9.22
C GLY A 112 4.26 -5.80 9.34
N ASP A 113 3.00 -5.40 9.24
CA ASP A 113 1.83 -6.27 9.34
C ASP A 113 1.38 -6.78 7.96
N SER A 114 0.09 -7.12 7.81
CA SER A 114 -0.48 -7.59 6.56
C SER A 114 -0.39 -6.56 5.42
N LEU A 115 -0.49 -5.26 5.69
CA LEU A 115 -0.37 -4.24 4.64
C LEU A 115 1.07 -4.05 4.15
N ALA A 116 2.06 -4.24 5.02
CA ALA A 116 3.46 -4.20 4.64
C ALA A 116 3.84 -5.28 3.60
N SER A 117 3.08 -6.39 3.53
CA SER A 117 3.26 -7.38 2.46
C SER A 117 3.04 -6.80 1.06
N PHE A 118 2.15 -5.80 0.93
CA PHE A 118 1.90 -5.10 -0.33
C PHE A 118 2.98 -4.04 -0.62
N VAL A 119 3.52 -3.38 0.40
CA VAL A 119 4.72 -2.53 0.24
C VAL A 119 5.87 -3.35 -0.33
N ARG A 120 6.14 -4.51 0.28
CA ARG A 120 7.10 -5.49 -0.18
C ARG A 120 6.83 -5.92 -1.63
N GLN A 121 5.61 -6.32 -1.96
CA GLN A 121 5.23 -6.75 -3.31
C GLN A 121 5.44 -5.63 -4.34
N GLY A 122 5.09 -4.39 -3.99
CA GLY A 122 5.29 -3.23 -4.85
C GLY A 122 6.76 -2.95 -5.09
N LEU A 123 7.59 -2.98 -4.04
CA LEU A 123 9.03 -2.75 -4.13
C LEU A 123 9.72 -3.86 -4.93
N ASP A 124 9.29 -5.12 -4.78
CA ASP A 124 9.77 -6.23 -5.61
C ASP A 124 9.48 -6.02 -7.10
N ALA A 125 8.27 -5.57 -7.42
CA ALA A 125 7.91 -5.25 -8.80
C ALA A 125 8.69 -4.05 -9.33
N HIS A 126 8.91 -3.03 -8.48
CA HIS A 126 9.65 -1.81 -8.83
C HIS A 126 11.13 -2.08 -9.12
N PHE A 127 11.78 -2.93 -8.31
CA PHE A 127 13.18 -3.30 -8.48
C PHE A 127 13.41 -4.59 -9.27
N ALA A 128 12.39 -5.11 -9.98
CA ALA A 128 12.47 -6.40 -10.67
C ALA A 128 13.64 -6.50 -11.69
N GLU A 129 13.97 -5.36 -12.32
CA GLU A 129 15.05 -5.20 -13.29
C GLU A 129 16.39 -4.77 -12.65
N ASN A 130 16.37 -4.27 -11.41
CA ASN A 130 17.55 -3.83 -10.70
C ASN A 130 18.10 -4.95 -9.81
N GLN A 131 19.13 -5.66 -10.29
CA GLN A 131 19.74 -6.78 -9.57
C GLN A 131 20.62 -6.36 -8.38
N ASP A 132 20.92 -5.06 -8.24
CA ASP A 132 21.71 -4.53 -7.12
C ASP A 132 20.87 -4.25 -5.87
N VAL A 133 19.54 -4.26 -6.01
CA VAL A 133 18.60 -4.04 -4.91
C VAL A 133 17.87 -5.33 -4.57
N GLU A 134 18.09 -5.82 -3.36
CA GLU A 134 17.28 -6.89 -2.79
C GLU A 134 16.37 -6.31 -1.72
N VAL A 135 15.08 -6.47 -1.93
CA VAL A 135 14.11 -6.18 -0.87
C VAL A 135 14.03 -7.45 0.00
N VAL A 136 13.85 -7.34 1.33
CA VAL A 136 13.77 -8.50 2.24
C VAL A 136 12.58 -8.33 3.19
N PRO A 137 11.63 -9.27 3.25
CA PRO A 137 10.47 -9.16 4.13
C PRO A 137 10.76 -9.66 5.56
N LYS A 138 10.32 -8.88 6.56
CA LYS A 138 10.27 -9.22 7.98
C LYS A 138 8.87 -8.91 8.51
N LEU A 139 7.91 -9.73 8.09
CA LEU A 139 6.48 -9.48 8.27
C LEU A 139 5.90 -10.29 9.43
N ARG A 140 4.96 -9.69 10.17
CA ARG A 140 4.14 -10.33 11.20
C ARG A 140 2.68 -9.99 10.94
N GLY A 141 2.03 -10.75 10.06
CA GLY A 141 0.70 -10.41 9.51
C GLY A 141 -0.40 -10.14 10.56
N GLU A 142 -0.45 -10.92 11.63
CA GLU A 142 -1.45 -10.81 12.71
C GLU A 142 -0.97 -9.98 13.91
N ALA A 143 0.30 -9.54 13.89
CA ALA A 143 0.83 -8.74 14.99
C ALA A 143 0.25 -7.32 14.94
N ASN A 144 0.12 -6.74 16.11
CA ASN A 144 -0.39 -5.39 16.33
C ASN A 144 0.58 -4.70 17.31
N VAL A 145 0.65 -3.38 17.27
CA VAL A 145 1.50 -2.63 18.21
C VAL A 145 0.81 -2.51 19.57
N VAL A 146 -0.53 -2.57 19.62
CA VAL A 146 -1.35 -2.30 20.82
C VAL A 146 -1.48 -3.48 21.80
N ARG A 147 -1.77 -4.70 21.34
CA ARG A 147 -1.97 -5.88 22.21
C ARG A 147 -0.70 -6.65 22.49
N SER A 148 0.30 -6.54 21.62
CA SER A 148 1.62 -7.10 21.89
C SER A 148 2.26 -6.46 23.13
N ASP A 149 3.23 -7.15 23.71
CA ASP A 149 4.11 -6.53 24.70
C ASP A 149 4.78 -5.31 24.03
N PRO A 150 4.91 -4.16 24.73
CA PRO A 150 5.56 -2.98 24.18
C PRO A 150 6.96 -3.25 23.59
N SER A 151 7.65 -4.28 24.09
CA SER A 151 8.99 -4.68 23.67
C SER A 151 8.97 -5.65 22.49
N ASP A 152 7.84 -6.26 22.13
CA ASP A 152 7.77 -7.33 21.12
C ASP A 152 8.25 -6.86 19.74
N TRP A 153 7.78 -5.70 19.29
CA TRP A 153 8.21 -5.13 18.01
C TRP A 153 9.67 -4.67 18.05
N PRO A 154 10.11 -3.87 19.06
CA PRO A 154 11.52 -3.56 19.23
C PRO A 154 12.44 -4.79 19.25
N ASN A 155 12.06 -5.86 19.96
CA ASN A 155 12.86 -7.09 20.07
C ASN A 155 12.87 -7.89 18.75
N PHE A 156 11.73 -7.98 18.07
CA PHE A 156 11.66 -8.60 16.75
C PHE A 156 12.55 -7.88 15.73
N ILE A 157 12.57 -6.55 15.79
CA ILE A 157 13.44 -5.74 14.92
C ILE A 157 14.89 -5.97 15.32
N LYS A 158 15.28 -5.79 16.59
CA LYS A 158 16.65 -6.02 17.08
C LYS A 158 17.20 -7.39 16.67
N SER A 159 16.44 -8.46 16.89
CA SER A 159 16.84 -9.82 16.50
C SER A 159 17.00 -9.97 14.98
N SER A 160 16.17 -9.28 14.18
CA SER A 160 16.32 -9.24 12.73
C SER A 160 17.57 -8.49 12.27
N LEU A 161 17.96 -7.42 12.99
CA LEU A 161 19.19 -6.66 12.73
C LEU A 161 20.45 -7.47 13.10
N GLU A 162 20.37 -8.28 14.16
CA GLU A 162 21.48 -9.10 14.67
C GLU A 162 21.72 -10.38 13.85
N GLY A 163 20.74 -10.82 13.06
CA GLY A 163 20.81 -12.02 12.23
C GLY A 163 21.77 -11.96 11.03
N GLY A 164 22.67 -10.98 10.96
CA GLY A 164 23.68 -10.83 9.90
C GLY A 164 23.16 -10.26 8.57
N GLN A 165 21.89 -9.86 8.51
CA GLN A 165 21.31 -9.19 7.35
C GLN A 165 21.93 -7.80 7.21
N LYS A 166 22.47 -7.45 6.03
CA LYS A 166 22.87 -6.07 5.74
C LYS A 166 21.60 -5.26 5.51
N ILE A 167 21.53 -4.05 6.06
CA ILE A 167 20.33 -3.20 5.94
C ILE A 167 20.80 -1.84 5.49
N SER A 168 20.54 -1.54 4.22
CA SER A 168 20.81 -0.21 3.66
C SER A 168 19.72 0.77 4.09
N VAL A 169 18.46 0.31 4.12
CA VAL A 169 17.31 1.08 4.57
C VAL A 169 16.25 0.13 5.13
N ALA A 170 15.59 0.55 6.21
CA ALA A 170 14.42 -0.12 6.76
C ALA A 170 13.15 0.59 6.31
N VAL A 171 12.17 -0.17 5.81
CA VAL A 171 10.84 0.32 5.44
C VAL A 171 9.82 -0.29 6.39
N ILE A 172 8.95 0.52 6.98
CA ILE A 172 7.94 0.06 7.94
C ILE A 172 6.55 0.43 7.47
N MET A 173 5.59 -0.50 7.61
CA MET A 173 4.17 -0.18 7.57
C MET A 173 3.43 -0.99 8.64
N LEU A 174 2.78 -0.29 9.57
CA LEU A 174 2.14 -0.88 10.74
C LEU A 174 0.83 -0.17 11.07
N GLY A 175 -0.09 -0.92 11.68
CA GLY A 175 -1.24 -0.38 12.39
C GLY A 175 -2.60 -0.75 11.81
N THR A 176 -2.65 -1.69 10.87
CA THR A 176 -3.89 -2.20 10.28
C THR A 176 -4.87 -2.70 11.34
N ASN A 177 -4.33 -3.28 12.43
CA ASN A 177 -5.10 -3.92 13.50
C ASN A 177 -4.98 -3.20 14.86
N ASP A 178 -4.48 -1.97 14.89
CA ASP A 178 -4.11 -1.31 16.16
C ASP A 178 -5.23 -0.51 16.81
N ARG A 179 -6.37 -0.33 16.13
CA ARG A 179 -7.55 0.41 16.63
C ARG A 179 -8.32 -0.36 17.70
N GLN A 180 -7.62 -0.78 18.73
CA GLN A 180 -8.12 -1.61 19.81
C GLN A 180 -7.74 -0.96 21.14
N SER A 181 -8.45 -1.35 22.20
CA SER A 181 -8.15 -0.81 23.52
C SER A 181 -6.77 -1.27 24.00
N VAL A 182 -6.05 -0.38 24.69
CA VAL A 182 -4.75 -0.67 25.28
C VAL A 182 -4.94 -0.98 26.76
N ARG A 183 -4.31 -2.04 27.26
CA ARG A 183 -4.28 -2.30 28.70
C ARG A 183 -3.21 -1.44 29.37
N ASP A 184 -3.60 -0.71 30.41
CA ASP A 184 -2.71 0.12 31.24
C ASP A 184 -2.92 -0.28 32.71
N GLY A 185 -2.11 -1.23 33.20
CA GLY A 185 -2.36 -1.91 34.47
C GLY A 185 -3.68 -2.71 34.44
N ASP A 186 -4.60 -2.36 35.32
CA ASP A 186 -5.95 -2.95 35.38
C ASP A 186 -6.98 -2.18 34.54
N ALA A 187 -6.63 -1.00 34.02
CA ALA A 187 -7.52 -0.21 33.18
C ALA A 187 -7.46 -0.67 31.72
N ASN A 188 -8.61 -0.62 31.06
CA ASN A 188 -8.71 -0.75 29.61
C ASN A 188 -8.92 0.65 29.01
N VAL A 189 -7.92 1.12 28.27
CA VAL A 189 -7.89 2.47 27.71
C VAL A 189 -8.52 2.45 26.32
N GLU A 190 -9.54 3.29 26.11
CA GLU A 190 -10.30 3.36 24.87
C GLU A 190 -9.44 3.81 23.68
N PRO A 191 -9.60 3.20 22.48
CA PRO A 191 -8.89 3.62 21.27
C PRO A 191 -8.97 5.13 21.04
N LEU A 192 -7.84 5.72 20.65
CA LEU A 192 -7.70 7.16 20.38
C LEU A 192 -8.02 8.15 21.52
N SER A 193 -8.35 7.70 22.73
CA SER A 193 -8.33 8.59 23.89
C SER A 193 -6.94 9.21 24.07
N ASP A 194 -6.83 10.35 24.75
CA ASP A 194 -5.53 11.01 24.93
C ASP A 194 -4.50 10.09 25.60
N ARG A 195 -4.94 9.29 26.58
CA ARG A 195 -4.09 8.28 27.21
C ARG A 195 -3.69 7.17 26.24
N TRP A 196 -4.58 6.74 25.36
CA TRP A 196 -4.26 5.75 24.34
C TRP A 196 -3.22 6.29 23.37
N LYS A 197 -3.39 7.52 22.88
CA LYS A 197 -2.45 8.16 21.94
C LYS A 197 -1.07 8.29 22.54
N GLU A 198 -0.99 8.63 23.83
CA GLU A 198 0.27 8.71 24.55
C GLU A 198 0.96 7.34 24.65
N LEU A 199 0.24 6.31 25.09
CA LEU A 199 0.79 4.94 25.16
C LEU A 199 1.19 4.41 23.78
N TYR A 200 0.40 4.72 22.75
CA TYR A 200 0.67 4.33 21.38
C TYR A 200 1.91 5.02 20.84
N ARG A 201 2.05 6.34 21.03
CA ARG A 201 3.24 7.12 20.68
C ARG A 201 4.49 6.56 21.34
N GLN A 202 4.45 6.21 22.62
CA GLN A 202 5.58 5.60 23.33
C GLN A 202 6.03 4.28 22.68
N ARG A 203 5.08 3.45 22.23
CA ARG A 203 5.39 2.19 21.53
C ARG A 203 5.98 2.44 20.15
N VAL A 204 5.44 3.40 19.39
CA VAL A 204 6.00 3.80 18.09
C VAL A 204 7.41 4.39 18.25
N ASP A 205 7.62 5.27 19.23
CA ASP A 205 8.92 5.85 19.55
C ASP A 205 9.94 4.76 19.91
N ALA A 206 9.54 3.74 20.68
CA ALA A 206 10.40 2.60 21.01
C ALA A 206 10.85 1.83 19.76
N ILE A 207 9.98 1.66 18.76
CA ILE A 207 10.31 1.05 17.47
C ILE A 207 11.31 1.92 16.71
N VAL A 208 11.02 3.22 16.56
CA VAL A 208 11.86 4.17 15.84
C VAL A 208 13.26 4.26 16.47
N ASN A 209 13.34 4.26 17.79
CA ASN A 209 14.59 4.35 18.54
C ASN A 209 15.54 3.18 18.25
N VAL A 210 15.03 1.97 17.96
CA VAL A 210 15.89 0.82 17.58
C VAL A 210 16.73 1.14 16.35
N PHE A 211 16.14 1.74 15.32
CA PHE A 211 16.84 2.09 14.09
C PHE A 211 17.79 3.26 14.30
N LYS A 212 17.34 4.27 15.07
CA LYS A 212 18.15 5.42 15.43
C LYS A 212 19.44 5.02 16.17
N GLU A 213 19.34 4.15 17.17
CA GLU A 213 20.50 3.64 17.92
C GLU A 213 21.49 2.87 17.03
N ARG A 214 20.98 2.13 16.05
CA ARG A 214 21.79 1.36 15.09
C ARG A 214 22.25 2.18 13.89
N ARG A 215 21.85 3.46 13.80
CA ARG A 215 22.11 4.37 12.67
C ARG A 215 21.64 3.80 11.32
N ILE A 216 20.54 3.05 11.34
CA ILE A 216 19.93 2.50 10.14
C ILE A 216 18.91 3.53 9.64
N PRO A 217 18.96 3.93 8.36
CA PRO A 217 17.98 4.84 7.81
C PRO A 217 16.58 4.20 7.81
N LEU A 218 15.58 4.94 8.29
CA LEU A 218 14.20 4.48 8.45
C LEU A 218 13.27 5.26 7.52
N VAL A 219 12.44 4.52 6.79
CA VAL A 219 11.31 5.03 6.00
C VAL A 219 10.02 4.42 6.55
N TRP A 220 9.11 5.24 7.03
CA TRP A 220 7.82 4.80 7.55
C TRP A 220 6.70 5.15 6.59
N VAL A 221 6.00 4.14 6.09
CA VAL A 221 4.86 4.28 5.17
C VAL A 221 3.58 4.45 5.97
N GLY A 222 2.87 5.55 5.73
CA GLY A 222 1.57 5.82 6.34
C GLY A 222 0.50 4.81 5.94
N LEU A 223 -0.57 4.73 6.73
CA LEU A 223 -1.73 3.90 6.42
C LEU A 223 -2.65 4.61 5.42
N PRO A 224 -3.21 3.88 4.43
CA PRO A 224 -4.11 4.47 3.45
C PRO A 224 -5.52 4.71 4.04
N PRO A 225 -6.35 5.52 3.37
CA PRO A 225 -7.79 5.54 3.65
C PRO A 225 -8.41 4.15 3.41
N MET A 226 -9.49 3.88 4.15
CA MET A 226 -10.28 2.66 4.08
C MET A 226 -11.70 2.97 3.61
N LYS A 227 -12.39 1.96 3.08
CA LYS A 227 -13.77 2.09 2.61
C LYS A 227 -14.75 2.55 3.70
N ASN A 228 -14.49 2.17 4.95
CA ASN A 228 -15.23 2.69 6.09
C ASN A 228 -14.66 4.05 6.52
N SER A 229 -15.48 5.10 6.48
CA SER A 229 -15.07 6.48 6.81
C SER A 229 -14.62 6.62 8.26
N LYS A 230 -15.29 5.96 9.21
CA LYS A 230 -14.85 5.93 10.61
C LYS A 230 -13.49 5.24 10.72
N ILE A 231 -13.22 4.28 9.84
CA ILE A 231 -11.88 3.71 9.76
C ILE A 231 -10.87 4.74 9.26
N SER A 232 -11.15 5.42 8.16
CA SER A 232 -10.27 6.48 7.67
C SER A 232 -9.99 7.56 8.72
N GLU A 233 -10.99 8.05 9.45
CA GLU A 233 -10.83 9.06 10.51
C GLU A 233 -9.82 8.67 11.58
N ASP A 234 -9.95 7.47 12.20
CA ASP A 234 -9.00 7.13 13.27
C ASP A 234 -7.60 6.85 12.70
N LEU A 235 -7.48 6.44 11.43
CA LEU A 235 -6.18 6.26 10.77
C LEU A 235 -5.47 7.60 10.53
N VAL A 236 -6.19 8.70 10.30
CA VAL A 236 -5.59 10.04 10.24
C VAL A 236 -4.90 10.36 11.58
N ALA A 237 -5.57 10.10 12.71
CA ALA A 237 -5.01 10.35 14.03
C ALA A 237 -3.77 9.48 14.31
N MET A 238 -3.76 8.23 13.85
CA MET A 238 -2.61 7.33 13.99
C MET A 238 -1.45 7.72 13.07
N ASN A 239 -1.75 8.13 11.83
CA ASN A 239 -0.75 8.59 10.86
C ASN A 239 0.00 9.84 11.37
N GLU A 240 -0.69 10.75 12.06
CA GLU A 240 -0.04 11.90 12.67
C GLU A 240 0.98 11.48 13.75
N ILE A 241 0.61 10.50 14.59
CA ILE A 241 1.54 9.95 15.60
C ILE A 241 2.78 9.35 14.92
N TYR A 242 2.59 8.58 13.84
CA TYR A 242 3.72 8.02 13.10
C TYR A 242 4.64 9.10 12.54
N LYS A 243 4.06 10.10 11.88
CA LYS A 243 4.79 11.21 11.29
C LYS A 243 5.63 11.94 12.36
N GLU A 244 4.98 12.37 13.45
CA GLU A 244 5.65 13.03 14.57
C GLU A 244 6.81 12.19 15.14
N SER A 245 6.55 10.90 15.42
CA SER A 245 7.55 9.99 16.00
C SER A 245 8.73 9.73 15.07
N VAL A 246 8.46 9.52 13.79
CA VAL A 246 9.48 9.18 12.78
C VAL A 246 10.36 10.38 12.45
N GLU A 247 9.76 11.55 12.21
CA GLU A 247 10.50 12.78 11.93
C GLU A 247 11.38 13.19 13.12
N ARG A 248 10.84 13.12 14.34
CA ARG A 248 11.61 13.36 15.58
C ARG A 248 12.73 12.33 15.79
N GLY A 249 12.55 11.12 15.28
CA GLY A 249 13.58 10.07 15.25
C GLY A 249 14.66 10.28 14.20
N GLY A 250 14.50 11.25 13.28
CA GLY A 250 15.37 11.45 12.13
C GLY A 250 15.11 10.49 10.96
N GLY A 251 13.97 9.78 10.97
CA GLY A 251 13.51 8.97 9.85
C GLY A 251 12.68 9.79 8.85
N ALA A 252 12.34 9.16 7.73
CA ALA A 252 11.47 9.72 6.70
C ALA A 252 10.05 9.14 6.81
N TYR A 253 9.03 10.00 6.80
CA TYR A 253 7.64 9.60 6.70
C TYR A 253 7.15 9.70 5.26
N VAL A 254 6.49 8.65 4.76
CA VAL A 254 5.88 8.60 3.42
C VAL A 254 4.37 8.73 3.58
N ASP A 255 3.82 9.88 3.19
CA ASP A 255 2.38 10.04 3.08
C ASP A 255 1.87 9.45 1.76
N ILE A 256 1.15 8.34 1.87
CA ILE A 256 0.51 7.69 0.71
C ILE A 256 -0.96 8.07 0.55
N TRP A 257 -1.53 8.82 1.49
CA TRP A 257 -2.96 9.14 1.53
C TRP A 257 -3.48 9.78 0.24
N PRO A 258 -2.78 10.77 -0.36
CA PRO A 258 -3.24 11.41 -1.61
C PRO A 258 -3.36 10.44 -2.79
N GLY A 259 -2.65 9.30 -2.73
CA GLY A 259 -2.69 8.29 -3.79
C GLY A 259 -3.97 7.44 -3.82
N PHE A 260 -4.80 7.50 -2.78
CA PHE A 260 -5.95 6.61 -2.58
C PHE A 260 -7.26 7.35 -2.24
N VAL A 261 -7.30 8.64 -2.53
CA VAL A 261 -8.50 9.46 -2.41
C VAL A 261 -8.96 10.00 -3.77
N ASP A 262 -10.24 10.37 -3.84
CA ASP A 262 -10.81 11.14 -4.93
C ASP A 262 -10.59 12.66 -4.74
N GLU A 263 -11.15 13.46 -5.64
CA GLU A 263 -11.07 14.93 -5.63
C GLU A 263 -11.70 15.55 -4.37
N ASP A 264 -12.64 14.85 -3.74
CA ASP A 264 -13.31 15.25 -2.49
C ASP A 264 -12.58 14.74 -1.23
N ASN A 265 -11.36 14.21 -1.39
CA ASN A 265 -10.55 13.61 -0.33
C ASN A 265 -11.23 12.40 0.36
N ARG A 266 -12.12 11.69 -0.35
CA ARG A 266 -12.79 10.48 0.13
C ARG A 266 -12.09 9.25 -0.42
N TYR A 267 -12.21 8.14 0.31
CA TYR A 267 -11.70 6.85 -0.14
C TYR A 267 -12.19 6.51 -1.55
N THR A 268 -11.26 6.10 -2.42
CA THR A 268 -11.58 5.49 -3.71
C THR A 268 -10.89 4.14 -3.88
N ALA A 269 -11.59 3.18 -4.49
CA ALA A 269 -11.03 1.88 -4.85
C ALA A 269 -10.22 1.92 -6.15
N THR A 270 -10.44 2.95 -6.97
CA THR A 270 -9.86 3.13 -8.32
C THR A 270 -9.21 4.49 -8.44
N GLY A 271 -8.13 4.59 -9.19
CA GLY A 271 -7.45 5.85 -9.45
C GLY A 271 -6.32 5.67 -10.45
N PRO A 272 -5.54 6.72 -10.73
CA PRO A 272 -4.38 6.60 -11.60
C PRO A 272 -3.37 5.66 -10.93
N ASP A 273 -2.81 4.73 -11.70
CA ASP A 273 -1.64 3.95 -11.28
C ASP A 273 -0.36 4.80 -11.41
N VAL A 274 0.81 4.15 -11.32
CA VAL A 274 2.11 4.85 -11.41
C VAL A 274 2.40 5.41 -12.80
N ASP A 275 1.72 4.86 -13.82
CA ASP A 275 1.87 5.26 -15.22
C ASP A 275 0.81 6.33 -15.59
N GLY A 276 -0.09 6.66 -14.65
CA GLY A 276 -1.18 7.64 -14.82
C GLY A 276 -2.48 7.02 -15.31
N GLU A 277 -2.52 5.71 -15.56
CA GLU A 277 -3.66 5.04 -16.17
C GLU A 277 -4.72 4.67 -15.12
N PRO A 278 -6.02 4.75 -15.45
CA PRO A 278 -7.08 4.34 -14.53
C PRO A 278 -6.97 2.84 -14.17
N ALA A 279 -6.75 2.55 -12.89
CA ALA A 279 -6.63 1.20 -12.39
C ALA A 279 -7.41 1.01 -11.07
N LYS A 280 -7.77 -0.25 -10.79
CA LYS A 280 -8.26 -0.64 -9.46
C LYS A 280 -7.06 -0.76 -8.52
N LEU A 281 -7.01 0.08 -7.49
CA LEU A 281 -5.89 0.21 -6.55
C LEU A 281 -6.15 -0.54 -5.23
N ARG A 282 -7.42 -0.69 -4.83
CA ARG A 282 -7.84 -1.35 -3.59
C ARG A 282 -8.72 -2.56 -3.88
N THR A 283 -8.71 -3.55 -3.01
CA THR A 283 -9.61 -4.71 -3.11
C THR A 283 -11.06 -4.30 -2.79
N ASP A 284 -12.03 -5.17 -3.08
CA ASP A 284 -13.46 -4.84 -2.93
C ASP A 284 -13.89 -4.61 -1.48
N GLU A 285 -13.18 -5.23 -0.55
CA GLU A 285 -13.32 -5.02 0.90
C GLU A 285 -12.83 -3.64 1.31
N GLY A 286 -11.95 -3.03 0.50
CA GLY A 286 -11.42 -1.68 0.70
C GLY A 286 -10.40 -1.56 1.83
N ILE A 287 -9.75 -2.68 2.17
CA ILE A 287 -8.69 -2.77 3.18
C ILE A 287 -7.32 -3.05 2.53
N PHE A 288 -7.27 -3.96 1.55
CA PHE A 288 -6.02 -4.39 0.92
C PHE A 288 -5.76 -3.69 -0.41
N PHE A 289 -4.53 -3.80 -0.90
CA PHE A 289 -4.14 -3.28 -2.20
C PHE A 289 -4.27 -4.34 -3.29
N THR A 290 -4.51 -3.89 -4.52
CA THR A 290 -4.26 -4.72 -5.71
C THR A 290 -2.77 -4.66 -6.07
N ARG A 291 -2.35 -5.40 -7.11
CA ARG A 291 -0.99 -5.27 -7.65
C ARG A 291 -0.67 -3.85 -8.12
N ALA A 292 -1.63 -3.17 -8.76
CA ALA A 292 -1.46 -1.78 -9.19
C ALA A 292 -1.35 -0.83 -7.98
N GLY A 293 -2.19 -1.03 -6.96
CA GLY A 293 -2.08 -0.28 -5.69
C GLY A 293 -0.74 -0.50 -4.99
N ALA A 294 -0.25 -1.74 -4.93
CA ALA A 294 1.05 -2.06 -4.35
C ALA A 294 2.21 -1.35 -5.09
N ARG A 295 2.21 -1.36 -6.43
CA ARG A 295 3.16 -0.56 -7.23
C ARG A 295 3.09 0.92 -6.90
N LYS A 296 1.89 1.47 -6.73
CA LYS A 296 1.68 2.87 -6.36
C LYS A 296 2.27 3.18 -4.98
N VAL A 297 2.03 2.34 -3.97
CA VAL A 297 2.66 2.50 -2.64
C VAL A 297 4.19 2.47 -2.74
N ALA A 298 4.74 1.54 -3.52
CA ALA A 298 6.18 1.44 -3.72
C ALA A 298 6.77 2.67 -4.42
N PHE A 299 6.06 3.28 -5.36
CA PHE A 299 6.47 4.52 -6.01
C PHE A 299 6.63 5.68 -5.02
N PHE A 300 5.66 5.84 -4.10
CA PHE A 300 5.78 6.82 -3.02
C PHE A 300 6.97 6.50 -2.09
N ALA A 301 7.13 5.24 -1.70
CA ALA A 301 8.23 4.83 -0.83
C ALA A 301 9.61 4.96 -1.49
N ASP A 302 9.74 4.66 -2.78
CA ASP A 302 11.01 4.73 -3.53
C ASP A 302 11.57 6.15 -3.59
N THR A 303 10.69 7.15 -3.71
CA THR A 303 11.09 8.57 -3.68
C THR A 303 11.84 8.88 -2.38
N GLU A 304 11.31 8.46 -1.24
CA GLU A 304 11.94 8.65 0.06
C GLU A 304 13.14 7.74 0.29
N ILE A 305 13.10 6.49 -0.17
CA ILE A 305 14.24 5.56 -0.11
C ILE A 305 15.45 6.14 -0.83
N LYS A 306 15.28 6.64 -2.06
CA LYS A 306 16.37 7.27 -2.84
C LYS A 306 16.91 8.52 -2.15
N ARG A 307 16.02 9.34 -1.59
CA ARG A 307 16.40 10.54 -0.84
C ARG A 307 17.26 10.19 0.38
N VAL A 308 16.82 9.21 1.16
CA VAL A 308 17.49 8.77 2.39
C VAL A 308 18.82 8.06 2.11
N LEU A 309 18.92 7.31 1.02
CA LEU A 309 20.16 6.67 0.60
C LEU A 309 21.15 7.62 -0.11
N GLY A 310 20.79 8.90 -0.28
CA GLY A 310 21.61 9.86 -1.03
C GLY A 310 21.76 9.50 -2.52
N LEU A 311 20.88 8.64 -3.04
CA LEU A 311 20.86 8.21 -4.44
C LEU A 311 20.08 9.19 -5.33
N GLY A 312 19.37 10.15 -4.73
CA GLY A 312 18.80 11.31 -5.41
C GLY A 312 19.82 12.45 -5.48
N GLY A 313 20.53 12.57 -6.60
CA GLY A 313 21.37 13.75 -6.87
C GLY A 313 20.54 15.05 -6.80
N SER A 314 21.13 16.09 -6.21
CA SER A 314 20.67 17.48 -6.09
C SER A 314 19.40 17.84 -6.86
N GLY A 315 18.29 18.02 -6.13
CA GLY A 315 17.05 18.51 -6.74
C GLY A 315 15.86 18.74 -5.80
N ALA A 316 16.06 18.83 -4.48
CA ALA A 316 15.08 19.38 -3.55
C ALA A 316 15.78 19.62 -2.22
N ALA A 317 16.47 20.75 -2.11
CA ALA A 317 16.87 21.26 -0.82
C ALA A 317 15.60 21.46 0.02
N SER A 318 15.53 20.74 1.14
CA SER A 318 14.66 21.10 2.26
C SER A 318 14.94 22.56 2.60
N ALA A 319 14.03 23.44 2.22
CA ALA A 319 14.01 24.81 2.68
C ALA A 319 13.56 24.83 4.15
N SER A 320 14.53 24.67 5.06
CA SER A 320 14.42 25.25 6.41
C SER A 320 15.07 26.63 6.36
N PRO A 321 14.44 27.68 6.94
CA PRO A 321 14.85 29.06 6.73
C PRO A 321 16.12 29.36 7.53
N SER A 322 17.28 29.33 6.88
CA SER A 322 18.47 29.96 7.43
C SER A 322 18.35 31.47 7.22
N SER A 323 18.31 32.17 8.36
CA SER A 323 18.46 33.61 8.49
C SER A 323 19.63 34.14 7.66
N ILE A 324 19.32 35.02 6.71
CA ILE A 324 20.29 35.73 5.88
C ILE A 324 20.73 36.97 6.66
N THR A 325 21.94 36.95 7.21
CA THR A 325 22.72 38.16 7.50
C THR A 325 23.57 38.48 6.27
N PRO A 326 23.60 39.73 5.76
CA PRO A 326 24.45 40.10 4.63
C PRO A 326 25.88 40.29 5.13
N ALA A 327 26.82 39.50 4.60
CA ALA A 327 28.25 39.77 4.71
C ALA A 327 28.74 40.31 3.35
N ASP A 328 29.11 41.59 3.37
CA ASP A 328 29.87 42.25 2.32
C ASP A 328 31.26 41.63 2.14
N GLY A 329 31.73 41.63 0.90
CA GLY A 329 33.13 41.98 0.64
C GLY A 329 34.13 40.87 0.40
N SER A 330 34.31 40.57 -0.89
CA SER A 330 35.62 40.57 -1.58
C SER A 330 36.49 39.30 -1.61
N ALA A 331 36.84 39.00 -2.87
CA ALA A 331 38.08 38.43 -3.39
C ALA A 331 38.35 36.92 -3.27
N ALA A 332 38.11 36.23 -4.38
CA ALA A 332 38.90 35.07 -4.79
C ALA A 332 40.30 35.51 -5.30
N PRO A 333 41.23 34.55 -5.42
CA PRO A 333 42.00 34.49 -6.66
C PRO A 333 41.98 33.07 -7.24
N ALA A 334 41.73 32.99 -8.55
CA ALA A 334 42.00 31.81 -9.37
C ALA A 334 43.19 32.14 -10.28
N ILE A 335 44.12 31.19 -10.37
CA ILE A 335 45.30 31.23 -11.24
C ILE A 335 45.07 30.15 -12.28
N GLU A 336 44.90 30.51 -13.55
CA GLU A 336 45.39 29.70 -14.68
C GLU A 336 45.33 30.46 -16.01
N ALA A 337 46.27 30.13 -16.87
CA ALA A 337 46.86 30.98 -17.88
C ALA A 337 46.37 30.71 -19.31
N ALA A 338 46.28 31.80 -20.08
CA ALA A 338 46.72 32.00 -21.48
C ALA A 338 46.38 30.97 -22.57
N ILE A 339 45.48 31.36 -23.51
CA ILE A 339 45.59 31.16 -24.98
C ILE A 339 44.87 32.35 -25.71
N PRO A 340 45.42 32.94 -26.79
CA PRO A 340 44.91 34.17 -27.43
C PRO A 340 43.83 33.94 -28.53
N ALA A 341 43.06 35.00 -28.82
CA ALA A 341 41.85 35.02 -29.66
C ALA A 341 42.09 35.11 -31.19
N PRO A 342 41.16 34.57 -32.02
CA PRO A 342 40.88 35.02 -33.37
C PRO A 342 39.52 35.76 -33.50
N PRO A 343 39.26 36.48 -34.62
CA PRO A 343 38.42 37.68 -34.64
C PRO A 343 36.93 37.47 -34.97
N ASP A 344 36.16 38.48 -34.54
CA ASP A 344 34.78 38.87 -34.86
C ASP A 344 33.92 37.90 -35.70
N SER A 345 32.93 37.32 -35.01
CA SER A 345 31.67 36.90 -35.63
C SER A 345 30.53 37.71 -35.01
N ALA A 346 29.79 38.38 -35.91
CA ALA A 346 28.58 39.19 -35.75
C ALA A 346 27.99 39.31 -34.33
N ALA A 347 27.83 40.56 -33.89
CA ALA A 347 27.15 40.92 -32.65
C ALA A 347 25.81 40.17 -32.50
N PRO A 348 25.62 39.37 -31.44
CA PRO A 348 24.31 38.80 -31.15
C PRO A 348 23.40 39.95 -30.73
N VAL A 349 22.24 40.04 -31.37
CA VAL A 349 21.13 40.90 -30.93
C VAL A 349 20.83 40.56 -29.48
N ILE A 350 21.09 41.51 -28.58
CA ILE A 350 20.81 41.37 -27.15
C ILE A 350 19.29 41.41 -27.01
N LEU A 351 18.66 40.23 -26.94
CA LEU A 351 17.27 40.12 -26.51
C LEU A 351 17.19 40.61 -25.06
N PRO A 352 16.17 41.42 -24.70
CA PRO A 352 15.99 41.86 -23.33
C PRO A 352 15.81 40.63 -22.43
N GLN A 353 16.79 40.40 -21.55
CA GLN A 353 16.74 39.30 -20.61
C GLN A 353 15.55 39.53 -19.67
N LYS A 354 14.59 38.60 -19.72
CA LYS A 354 13.45 38.61 -18.81
C LYS A 354 14.00 38.49 -17.38
N PRO A 355 13.58 39.35 -16.44
CA PRO A 355 14.13 39.33 -15.09
C PRO A 355 13.92 37.95 -14.47
N LEU A 356 14.98 37.42 -13.81
CA LEU A 356 15.00 36.11 -13.17
C LEU A 356 13.88 35.93 -12.12
N ILE A 357 13.39 37.04 -11.56
CA ILE A 357 12.30 37.10 -10.60
C ILE A 357 11.31 38.19 -11.07
N GLY A 358 10.05 37.80 -11.24
CA GLY A 358 8.95 38.75 -11.48
C GLY A 358 8.70 39.64 -10.25
N PRO A 359 8.04 40.79 -10.40
CA PRO A 359 7.74 41.66 -9.28
C PRO A 359 6.95 40.91 -8.21
N VAL A 360 7.40 40.99 -6.95
CA VAL A 360 6.71 40.39 -5.81
C VAL A 360 5.39 41.13 -5.62
N LEU A 361 4.29 40.48 -6.00
CA LEU A 361 2.94 40.98 -5.79
C LEU A 361 2.45 40.52 -4.40
N PRO A 362 2.15 41.45 -3.47
CA PRO A 362 1.62 41.06 -2.17
C PRO A 362 0.21 40.49 -2.32
N LEU A 363 -0.05 39.34 -1.71
CA LEU A 363 -1.37 38.67 -1.72
C LEU A 363 -2.47 39.49 -1.01
N THR A 364 -2.09 40.53 -0.28
CA THR A 364 -3.00 41.48 0.37
C THR A 364 -3.36 42.66 -0.52
N ARG A 365 -2.80 42.77 -1.73
CA ARG A 365 -3.17 43.82 -2.68
C ARG A 365 -4.52 43.47 -3.28
N GLN A 366 -5.52 44.31 -3.02
CA GLN A 366 -6.71 44.32 -3.86
C GLN A 366 -6.32 44.90 -5.21
N ASP A 367 -6.39 44.09 -6.26
CA ASP A 367 -6.26 44.56 -7.64
C ASP A 367 -7.49 45.41 -7.96
N VAL A 368 -7.32 46.72 -7.80
CA VAL A 368 -8.31 47.72 -8.21
C VAL A 368 -7.93 48.20 -9.60
N THR A 369 -8.92 48.24 -10.50
CA THR A 369 -8.79 48.83 -11.84
C THR A 369 -8.16 50.22 -11.76
N PRO A 370 -7.39 50.67 -12.77
CA PRO A 370 -6.89 52.04 -12.83
C PRO A 370 -8.05 53.02 -12.62
N GLY A 371 -8.02 53.77 -11.50
CA GLY A 371 -9.11 54.68 -11.12
C GLY A 371 -10.10 54.14 -10.06
N GLY A 372 -9.85 52.98 -9.45
CA GLY A 372 -10.54 52.52 -8.23
C GLY A 372 -12.05 52.36 -8.35
N THR A 373 -12.58 52.30 -9.57
CA THR A 373 -14.03 52.26 -9.81
C THR A 373 -14.52 50.82 -9.72
N LEU A 374 -15.11 50.47 -8.57
CA LEU A 374 -15.88 49.24 -8.43
C LEU A 374 -17.19 49.40 -9.24
N VAL A 375 -17.63 48.33 -9.89
CA VAL A 375 -18.86 48.30 -10.69
C VAL A 375 -20.05 48.65 -9.78
N SER A 376 -20.49 49.92 -9.80
CA SER A 376 -21.55 50.45 -8.94
C SER A 376 -22.95 50.33 -9.55
N ALA A 377 -23.05 49.80 -10.77
CA ALA A 377 -24.30 49.52 -11.46
C ALA A 377 -24.11 48.34 -12.43
N PRO A 378 -25.18 47.56 -12.71
CA PRO A 378 -25.12 46.56 -13.77
C PRO A 378 -24.68 47.25 -15.07
N PRO A 379 -23.66 46.71 -15.77
CA PRO A 379 -23.15 47.34 -16.97
C PRO A 379 -24.29 47.50 -17.98
N LYS A 380 -24.50 48.72 -18.45
CA LYS A 380 -25.44 48.98 -19.55
C LYS A 380 -24.86 48.32 -20.80
N LEU A 381 -25.25 47.07 -21.03
CA LEU A 381 -24.96 46.36 -22.26
C LEU A 381 -25.62 47.17 -23.39
N THR A 382 -24.83 47.90 -24.16
CA THR A 382 -25.28 48.72 -25.27
C THR A 382 -24.38 48.44 -26.47
N GLY A 383 -24.95 48.34 -27.67
CA GLY A 383 -24.21 48.04 -28.90
C GLY A 383 -23.66 46.60 -28.95
N ASP A 384 -22.47 46.43 -29.54
CA ASP A 384 -21.82 45.14 -29.87
C ASP A 384 -21.64 44.17 -28.68
N HIS A 385 -21.62 44.71 -27.46
CA HIS A 385 -21.51 43.94 -26.23
C HIS A 385 -22.78 43.14 -25.93
N LEU A 386 -23.98 43.64 -26.27
CA LEU A 386 -25.24 42.89 -26.12
C LEU A 386 -25.24 41.65 -27.00
N TYR A 387 -24.86 41.81 -28.27
CA TYR A 387 -24.85 40.71 -29.23
C TYR A 387 -23.91 39.59 -28.79
N THR A 388 -22.71 39.96 -28.36
CA THR A 388 -21.68 39.01 -27.91
C THR A 388 -22.10 38.26 -26.64
N VAL A 389 -22.67 38.97 -25.66
CA VAL A 389 -23.12 38.39 -24.40
C VAL A 389 -24.35 37.50 -24.60
N GLN A 390 -25.30 37.90 -25.44
CA GLN A 390 -26.47 37.09 -25.76
C GLN A 390 -26.11 35.82 -26.54
N ARG A 391 -25.15 35.91 -27.47
CA ARG A 391 -24.64 34.74 -28.21
C ARG A 391 -23.94 33.73 -27.30
N ALA A 392 -23.13 34.20 -26.36
CA ALA A 392 -22.43 33.35 -25.41
C ALA A 392 -23.37 32.73 -24.36
N LEU A 393 -24.22 33.53 -23.72
CA LEU A 393 -25.06 33.06 -22.60
C LEU A 393 -26.33 32.34 -23.04
N ARG A 394 -26.88 32.65 -24.22
CA ARG A 394 -28.15 32.07 -24.69
C ARG A 394 -27.97 30.98 -25.75
N VAL A 395 -26.95 31.11 -26.61
CA VAL A 395 -26.70 30.18 -27.72
C VAL A 395 -25.51 29.25 -27.42
N GLY A 396 -24.75 29.51 -26.35
CA GLY A 396 -23.59 28.70 -25.96
C GLY A 396 -22.38 28.83 -26.91
N VAL A 397 -22.39 29.83 -27.80
CA VAL A 397 -21.30 30.05 -28.76
C VAL A 397 -20.33 31.07 -28.17
N ALA A 398 -19.10 30.62 -27.91
CA ALA A 398 -18.05 31.45 -27.34
C ALA A 398 -17.74 32.69 -28.21
N PRO A 399 -17.38 33.82 -27.59
CA PRO A 399 -16.93 35.01 -28.33
C PRO A 399 -15.58 34.74 -29.02
N ASN A 400 -15.29 35.51 -30.08
CA ASN A 400 -14.02 35.43 -30.79
C ASN A 400 -12.84 35.78 -29.86
N SER A 401 -11.71 35.09 -30.05
CA SER A 401 -10.48 35.35 -29.29
C SER A 401 -9.94 36.76 -29.53
N ARG A 402 -9.37 37.36 -28.48
CA ARG A 402 -8.74 38.69 -28.52
C ARG A 402 -7.29 38.59 -28.06
N PRO A 403 -6.35 39.28 -28.74
CA PRO A 403 -4.95 39.35 -28.31
C PRO A 403 -4.80 39.69 -26.83
N GLY A 404 -4.08 38.83 -26.09
CA GLY A 404 -3.80 38.99 -24.66
C GLY A 404 -4.87 38.44 -23.71
N ARG A 405 -5.99 37.90 -24.20
CA ARG A 405 -6.97 37.18 -23.36
C ARG A 405 -6.61 35.69 -23.31
N ALA A 406 -6.95 35.02 -22.21
CA ALA A 406 -6.64 33.61 -21.96
C ALA A 406 -7.21 32.60 -22.99
N ASP A 407 -8.09 33.03 -23.88
CA ASP A 407 -8.66 32.23 -24.97
C ASP A 407 -8.01 32.48 -26.33
N ASP A 408 -6.96 33.31 -26.40
CA ASP A 408 -6.21 33.54 -27.64
C ASP A 408 -4.99 32.62 -27.73
N PHE A 409 -5.15 31.52 -28.46
CA PHE A 409 -4.12 30.50 -28.68
C PHE A 409 -3.22 30.79 -29.90
N ARG A 410 -3.29 32.00 -30.46
CA ARG A 410 -2.43 32.39 -31.57
C ARG A 410 -1.02 32.65 -31.03
N TRP A 411 -0.06 31.91 -31.55
CA TRP A 411 1.35 32.20 -31.32
C TRP A 411 1.75 33.42 -32.14
N SER A 412 2.39 34.39 -31.50
CA SER A 412 3.07 35.47 -32.20
C SER A 412 4.17 34.84 -33.05
N GLU A 413 4.14 35.04 -34.38
CA GLU A 413 5.27 34.65 -35.21
C GLU A 413 6.52 35.48 -34.82
N PRO A 414 7.72 34.89 -34.90
CA PRO A 414 8.96 35.43 -34.34
C PRO A 414 9.46 36.73 -34.97
#